data_AF-A0A3E0ILL0-F1
#
_entry.id   AF-A0A3E0ILL0-F1
#
_cell.length_a   1.000
_cell.length_b   1.000
_cell.length_c   1.000
_cell.angle_alpha   90.00
_cell.angle_beta   90.00
_cell.angle_gamma   90.00
#
_symmetry.space_group_name_H-M   'P 1'
#
loop_
_entity.id
_entity.type
_entity.pdbx_description
1 polymer ?
#
loop_
_entity_poly.entity_id
_entity_poly.type
_entity_poly.pdbx_seq_one_letter_code
_entity_poly.pdbx_strand_id
1 'polypeptide(L)'
;MKQLEQELTGLITRDPTIVNENANKDSETFSTMRDLTAGVVSKSYALNQLLPRHVAQAHESGDIHFHDLDYHPFQPLTNCCLIDAEGMLANGFQIGNAQVTSPKSVQTAAAQLVQIIANVSSSQYGGCTIDRVDELLSTYAEYNKAKHIETARQFVKPEDIEVFVDQQLTRDIKDAIESLEYEINTLYTSNGQTPFVTLGFGLGEDELSRKVQQAILKTRIKGLGKDRITAIFPKLVFSIKKGLNFAPEDPNYDIKQLALECSMKRMYPDILNYDKTVEILGDFKAPMGCRSFLPAWQNESGEYENNGRCNLGVVTLNLPRIAMESGGDKDRFWQLFDQRMKVLHDALVYRIERVKQAIPNNAP
;
A
#
# COMPACT_ATOMS: atom_id res chain seq x y z
N MET A 1 -20.73 32.27 -14.90
CA MET A 1 -19.47 31.66 -14.44
C MET A 1 -19.62 30.17 -14.68
N LYS A 2 -18.70 29.54 -15.43
CA LYS A 2 -18.75 28.08 -15.64
C LYS A 2 -18.53 27.37 -14.29
N GLN A 3 -19.11 26.20 -14.05
CA GLN A 3 -18.98 25.47 -12.78
C GLN A 3 -17.51 25.33 -12.32
N LEU A 4 -16.60 25.03 -13.24
CA LEU A 4 -15.15 24.97 -12.98
C LEU A 4 -14.58 26.29 -12.44
N GLU A 5 -14.99 27.44 -12.98
CA GLU A 5 -14.52 28.75 -12.50
C GLU A 5 -15.00 29.00 -11.07
N GLN A 6 -16.19 28.51 -10.71
CA GLN A 6 -16.72 28.62 -9.34
C GLN A 6 -15.94 27.72 -8.37
N GLU A 7 -15.66 26.48 -8.75
CA GLU A 7 -14.88 25.54 -7.93
C GLU A 7 -13.43 26.03 -7.73
N LEU A 8 -12.80 26.55 -8.78
CA LEU A 8 -11.47 27.17 -8.69
C LEU A 8 -11.49 28.45 -7.83
N THR A 9 -12.52 29.28 -7.97
CA THR A 9 -12.69 30.45 -7.10
C THR A 9 -12.84 30.01 -5.65
N GLY A 10 -13.66 28.98 -5.40
CA GLY A 10 -13.85 28.37 -4.08
C GLY A 10 -12.53 27.88 -3.48
N LEU A 11 -11.68 27.22 -4.27
CA LEU A 11 -10.35 26.79 -3.84
C LEU A 11 -9.46 27.98 -3.46
N ILE A 12 -9.46 29.05 -4.26
CA ILE A 12 -8.69 30.29 -3.99
C ILE A 12 -9.21 30.98 -2.72
N THR A 13 -10.52 31.02 -2.53
CA THR A 13 -11.16 31.63 -1.35
C THR A 13 -11.23 30.67 -0.16
N ARG A 14 -10.65 29.48 -0.27
CA ARG A 14 -10.58 28.44 0.78
C ARG A 14 -11.96 27.99 1.29
N ASP A 15 -12.89 27.70 0.39
CA ASP A 15 -14.19 27.10 0.73
C ASP A 15 -13.98 25.76 1.46
N PRO A 16 -14.46 25.60 2.71
CA PRO A 16 -14.29 24.39 3.51
C PRO A 16 -14.78 23.10 2.83
N THR A 17 -15.78 23.20 1.95
CA THR A 17 -16.32 22.03 1.22
C THR A 17 -15.34 21.48 0.19
N ILE A 18 -14.38 22.31 -0.26
CA ILE A 18 -13.34 21.96 -1.22
C ILE A 18 -12.03 21.66 -0.49
N VAL A 19 -11.59 22.56 0.39
CA VAL A 19 -10.28 22.43 1.04
C VAL A 19 -10.22 21.34 2.12
N ASN A 20 -11.37 20.88 2.61
CA ASN A 20 -11.46 19.80 3.61
C ASN A 20 -12.15 18.53 3.07
N GLU A 21 -12.28 18.36 1.74
CA GLU A 21 -12.86 17.15 1.15
C GLU A 21 -12.09 15.88 1.56
N ASN A 22 -10.77 16.00 1.76
CA ASN A 22 -9.91 14.93 2.24
C ASN A 22 -9.21 15.35 3.55
N ALA A 23 -9.61 14.72 4.67
CA ALA A 23 -9.08 15.02 6.00
C ALA A 23 -7.57 14.73 6.16
N ASN A 24 -6.97 13.94 5.25
CA ASN A 24 -5.54 13.65 5.27
C ASN A 24 -4.72 14.67 4.47
N LYS A 25 -5.35 15.63 3.77
CA LYS A 25 -4.69 16.63 2.91
C LYS A 25 -4.63 17.98 3.64
N ASP A 26 -3.43 18.40 4.04
CA ASP A 26 -3.24 19.74 4.61
C ASP A 26 -3.25 20.81 3.50
N SER A 27 -4.40 21.44 3.32
CA SER A 27 -4.68 22.46 2.29
C SER A 27 -3.97 23.81 2.53
N GLU A 28 -3.16 23.95 3.58
CA GLU A 28 -2.25 25.09 3.72
C GLU A 28 -0.93 24.87 2.96
N THR A 29 -0.54 23.62 2.72
CA THR A 29 0.72 23.31 2.06
C THR A 29 0.65 23.50 0.54
N PHE A 30 1.74 23.98 -0.06
CA PHE A 30 1.82 24.21 -1.51
C PHE A 30 1.67 22.92 -2.34
N SER A 31 2.15 21.79 -1.85
CA SER A 31 1.98 20.48 -2.51
C SER A 31 0.51 20.11 -2.60
N THR A 32 -0.21 20.17 -1.48
CA THR A 32 -1.65 19.87 -1.44
C THR A 32 -2.45 20.85 -2.27
N MET A 33 -2.13 22.15 -2.24
CA MET A 33 -2.85 23.13 -3.06
C MET A 33 -2.68 22.90 -4.57
N ARG A 34 -1.49 22.47 -5.01
CA ARG A 34 -1.27 22.05 -6.41
C ARG A 34 -2.10 20.83 -6.76
N ASP A 35 -2.14 19.84 -5.88
CA ASP A 35 -2.92 18.62 -6.06
C ASP A 35 -4.43 18.89 -6.09
N LEU A 36 -4.97 19.68 -5.15
CA LEU A 36 -6.38 20.10 -5.14
C LEU A 36 -6.75 20.87 -6.42
N THR A 37 -5.86 21.73 -6.91
CA THR A 37 -6.07 22.45 -8.17
C THR A 37 -6.18 21.49 -9.34
N ALA A 38 -5.27 20.52 -9.44
CA ALA A 38 -5.32 19.48 -10.47
C ALA A 38 -6.57 18.60 -10.33
N GLY A 39 -6.97 18.29 -9.09
CA GLY A 39 -8.16 17.49 -8.78
C GLY A 39 -9.46 18.16 -9.20
N VAL A 40 -9.64 19.46 -8.92
CA VAL A 40 -10.81 20.25 -9.35
C VAL A 40 -10.93 20.24 -10.88
N VAL A 41 -9.83 20.47 -11.59
CA VAL A 41 -9.80 20.44 -13.06
C VAL A 41 -10.14 19.04 -13.58
N SER A 42 -9.53 18.01 -13.00
CA SER A 42 -9.70 16.61 -13.40
C SER A 42 -11.14 16.14 -13.20
N LYS A 43 -11.73 16.42 -12.03
CA LYS A 43 -13.12 16.07 -11.67
C LYS A 43 -14.12 16.74 -12.61
N SER A 44 -13.95 18.05 -12.83
CA SER A 44 -14.82 18.82 -13.71
C SER A 44 -14.75 18.30 -15.15
N TYR A 45 -13.56 18.05 -15.68
CA TYR A 45 -13.38 17.54 -17.03
C TYR A 45 -13.89 16.10 -17.17
N ALA A 46 -13.66 15.26 -16.16
CA ALA A 46 -14.13 13.89 -16.11
C ALA A 46 -15.65 13.80 -16.25
N LEU A 47 -16.40 14.55 -15.44
CA LEU A 47 -17.87 14.54 -15.45
C LEU A 47 -18.47 15.12 -16.72
N ASN A 48 -17.88 16.20 -17.22
CA ASN A 48 -18.49 16.97 -18.31
C ASN A 48 -18.07 16.49 -19.71
N GLN A 49 -16.90 15.86 -19.85
CA GLN A 49 -16.29 15.61 -21.16
C GLN A 49 -15.83 14.17 -21.38
N LEU A 50 -15.49 13.42 -20.33
CA LEU A 50 -14.90 12.08 -20.47
C LEU A 50 -15.91 10.96 -20.21
N LEU A 51 -16.55 10.97 -19.03
CA LEU A 51 -17.42 9.88 -18.62
C LEU A 51 -18.64 9.76 -19.53
N PRO A 52 -19.13 8.53 -19.80
CA PRO A 52 -20.44 8.34 -20.40
C PRO A 52 -21.49 9.09 -19.58
N ARG A 53 -22.36 9.84 -20.26
CA ARG A 53 -23.32 10.75 -19.60
C ARG A 53 -24.14 10.08 -18.49
N HIS A 54 -24.59 8.85 -18.72
CA HIS A 54 -25.38 8.10 -17.73
C HIS A 54 -24.55 7.69 -16.50
N VAL A 55 -23.25 7.45 -16.64
CA VAL A 55 -22.33 7.19 -15.53
C VAL A 55 -22.08 8.46 -14.72
N ALA A 56 -21.80 9.59 -15.40
CA ALA A 56 -21.62 10.88 -14.75
C ALA A 56 -22.86 11.27 -13.92
N GLN A 57 -24.06 11.15 -14.51
CA GLN A 57 -25.32 11.44 -13.83
C GLN A 57 -25.57 10.50 -12.64
N ALA A 58 -25.25 9.21 -12.76
CA ALA A 58 -25.39 8.26 -11.66
C ALA A 58 -24.41 8.56 -10.50
N HIS A 59 -23.22 9.08 -10.81
CA HIS A 59 -22.29 9.57 -9.79
C HIS A 59 -22.83 10.83 -9.09
N GLU A 60 -23.25 11.84 -9.87
CA GLU A 60 -23.76 13.11 -9.35
C GLU A 60 -25.04 12.96 -8.51
N SER A 61 -25.90 12.01 -8.86
CA SER A 61 -27.12 11.68 -8.11
C SER A 61 -26.87 10.79 -6.88
N GLY A 62 -25.67 10.24 -6.73
CA GLY A 62 -25.29 9.36 -5.63
C GLY A 62 -25.82 7.93 -5.74
N ASP A 63 -26.27 7.51 -6.94
CA ASP A 63 -26.66 6.12 -7.23
C ASP A 63 -25.43 5.19 -7.21
N ILE A 64 -24.33 5.70 -7.76
CA ILE A 64 -23.01 5.09 -7.68
C ILE A 64 -21.98 6.11 -7.18
N HIS A 65 -20.81 5.63 -6.79
CA HIS A 65 -19.66 6.47 -6.52
C HIS A 65 -18.47 5.99 -7.36
N PHE A 66 -18.10 6.79 -8.37
CA PHE A 66 -16.88 6.59 -9.15
C PHE A 66 -15.71 7.15 -8.34
N HIS A 67 -14.89 6.26 -7.78
CA HIS A 67 -13.79 6.67 -6.90
C HIS A 67 -12.67 7.37 -7.67
N ASP A 68 -11.94 8.24 -6.97
CA ASP A 68 -10.71 8.89 -7.46
C ASP A 68 -10.93 9.72 -8.73
N LEU A 69 -12.09 10.39 -8.81
CA LEU A 69 -12.50 11.19 -9.97
C LEU A 69 -11.60 12.42 -10.22
N ASP A 70 -10.88 12.84 -9.19
CA ASP A 70 -9.82 13.85 -9.20
C ASP A 70 -8.52 13.37 -9.87
N TYR A 71 -8.38 12.06 -10.14
CA TYR A 71 -7.25 11.47 -10.86
C TYR A 71 -7.67 10.76 -12.16
N HIS A 72 -8.62 9.83 -12.05
CA HIS A 72 -9.09 8.99 -13.14
C HIS A 72 -10.54 9.35 -13.48
N PRO A 73 -10.95 9.51 -14.75
CA PRO A 73 -10.25 9.14 -16.00
C PRO A 73 -9.39 10.25 -16.62
N PHE A 74 -9.16 11.38 -15.94
CA PHE A 74 -8.38 12.47 -16.51
C PHE A 74 -6.98 11.99 -16.92
N GLN A 75 -6.31 11.26 -16.04
CA GLN A 75 -5.12 10.47 -16.35
C GLN A 75 -5.45 8.97 -16.32
N PRO A 76 -4.80 8.13 -17.14
CA PRO A 76 -5.02 6.69 -17.19
C PRO A 76 -4.31 5.96 -16.05
N LEU A 77 -4.40 6.49 -14.82
CA LEU A 77 -3.79 5.93 -13.62
C LEU A 77 -4.51 4.66 -13.16
N THR A 78 -3.77 3.79 -12.47
CA THR A 78 -4.27 2.60 -11.76
C THR A 78 -4.48 2.92 -10.27
N ASN A 79 -5.09 1.99 -9.54
CA ASN A 79 -5.42 2.17 -8.12
C ASN A 79 -4.27 1.74 -7.21
N CYS A 80 -4.29 0.48 -6.77
CA CYS A 80 -3.40 -0.08 -5.78
C CYS A 80 -2.68 -1.30 -6.34
N CYS A 81 -1.53 -1.65 -5.76
CA CYS A 81 -0.68 -2.74 -6.24
C CYS A 81 0.02 -3.50 -5.11
N LEU A 82 0.48 -4.71 -5.44
CA LEU A 82 1.59 -5.37 -4.75
C LEU A 82 2.86 -5.01 -5.53
N ILE A 83 3.81 -4.34 -4.88
CA ILE A 83 5.06 -3.96 -5.56
C ILE A 83 5.94 -5.21 -5.70
N ASP A 84 6.50 -5.43 -6.90
CA ASP A 84 7.54 -6.43 -7.10
C ASP A 84 8.91 -5.97 -6.58
N ALA A 85 8.97 -5.78 -5.26
CA ALA A 85 10.17 -5.32 -4.60
C ALA A 85 11.29 -6.36 -4.64
N GLU A 86 10.95 -7.65 -4.67
CA GLU A 86 11.92 -8.74 -4.84
C GLU A 86 12.62 -8.63 -6.20
N GLY A 87 11.86 -8.59 -7.30
CA GLY A 87 12.41 -8.45 -8.64
C GLY A 87 13.22 -7.17 -8.82
N MET A 88 12.71 -6.04 -8.31
CA MET A 88 13.40 -4.75 -8.37
C MET A 88 14.72 -4.76 -7.61
N LEU A 89 14.74 -5.19 -6.34
CA LEU A 89 15.97 -5.17 -5.53
C LEU A 89 16.98 -6.25 -5.98
N ALA A 90 16.53 -7.38 -6.51
CA ALA A 90 17.42 -8.43 -7.02
C ALA A 90 18.17 -7.99 -8.28
N ASN A 91 17.46 -7.37 -9.24
CA ASN A 91 18.02 -7.04 -10.55
C ASN A 91 18.58 -5.61 -10.63
N GLY A 92 18.24 -4.76 -9.65
CA GLY A 92 18.39 -3.32 -9.79
C GLY A 92 17.28 -2.73 -10.65
N PHE A 93 17.17 -1.40 -10.65
CA PHE A 93 16.10 -0.67 -11.32
C PHE A 93 16.53 0.76 -11.61
N GLN A 94 15.76 1.50 -12.40
CA GLN A 94 15.99 2.93 -12.64
C GLN A 94 14.94 3.75 -11.89
N ILE A 95 15.38 4.72 -11.07
CA ILE A 95 14.50 5.77 -10.53
C ILE A 95 15.02 7.12 -11.02
N GLY A 96 14.18 7.84 -11.77
CA GLY A 96 14.58 9.08 -12.41
C GLY A 96 15.80 8.88 -13.31
N ASN A 97 16.89 9.57 -12.99
CA ASN A 97 18.14 9.51 -13.75
C ASN A 97 19.17 8.54 -13.16
N ALA A 98 18.84 7.85 -12.06
CA ALA A 98 19.76 6.97 -11.35
C ALA A 98 19.49 5.49 -11.68
N GLN A 99 20.52 4.80 -12.17
CA GLN A 99 20.52 3.34 -12.24
C GLN A 99 20.93 2.77 -10.87
N VAL A 100 19.96 2.21 -10.17
CA VAL A 100 20.15 1.60 -8.85
C VAL A 100 20.56 0.15 -9.02
N THR A 101 21.58 -0.28 -8.29
CA THR A 101 22.07 -1.67 -8.29
C THR A 101 21.54 -2.43 -7.08
N SER A 102 21.56 -3.77 -7.17
CA SER A 102 21.11 -4.65 -6.09
C SER A 102 21.82 -4.33 -4.76
N PRO A 103 21.07 -4.14 -3.67
CA PRO A 103 21.63 -3.74 -2.39
C PRO A 103 22.50 -4.84 -1.81
N LYS A 104 23.56 -4.43 -1.10
CA LYS A 104 24.51 -5.34 -0.43
C LYS A 104 24.49 -5.20 1.09
N SER A 105 23.37 -4.72 1.62
CA SER A 105 23.02 -4.72 3.04
C SER A 105 21.53 -4.47 3.24
N VAL A 106 21.02 -4.85 4.41
CA VAL A 106 19.62 -4.59 4.81
C VAL A 106 19.31 -3.10 4.89
N GLN A 107 20.26 -2.26 5.30
CA GLN A 107 20.07 -0.80 5.34
C GLN A 107 19.90 -0.21 3.94
N THR A 108 20.73 -0.63 2.97
CA THR A 108 20.60 -0.14 1.60
C THR A 108 19.31 -0.66 0.96
N ALA A 109 18.92 -1.91 1.25
CA ALA A 109 17.63 -2.44 0.80
C ALA A 109 16.45 -1.64 1.35
N ALA A 110 16.43 -1.36 2.65
CA ALA A 110 15.39 -0.53 3.28
C ALA A 110 15.33 0.88 2.66
N ALA A 111 16.46 1.53 2.45
CA ALA A 111 16.52 2.85 1.81
C ALA A 111 16.03 2.85 0.35
N GLN A 112 16.31 1.77 -0.40
CA GLN A 112 15.78 1.60 -1.76
C GLN A 112 14.27 1.32 -1.74
N LEU A 113 13.76 0.53 -0.79
CA LEU A 113 12.31 0.29 -0.63
C LEU A 113 11.54 1.59 -0.39
N VAL A 114 12.04 2.48 0.47
CA VAL A 114 11.45 3.81 0.69
C VAL A 114 11.29 4.57 -0.63
N GLN A 115 12.33 4.59 -1.46
CA GLN A 115 12.32 5.29 -2.75
C GLN A 115 11.34 4.66 -3.73
N ILE A 116 11.28 3.33 -3.79
CA ILE A 116 10.32 2.59 -4.60
C ILE A 116 8.88 2.94 -4.16
N ILE A 117 8.59 2.85 -2.86
CA ILE A 117 7.28 3.18 -2.28
C ILE A 117 6.85 4.60 -2.65
N ALA A 118 7.76 5.58 -2.52
CA ALA A 118 7.49 6.97 -2.85
C ALA A 118 7.14 7.19 -4.33
N ASN A 119 7.89 6.55 -5.23
CA ASN A 119 7.68 6.66 -6.68
C ASN A 119 6.39 5.94 -7.10
N VAL A 120 6.18 4.71 -6.65
CA VAL A 120 4.95 3.96 -6.93
C VAL A 120 3.73 4.73 -6.44
N SER A 121 3.75 5.23 -5.20
CA SER A 121 2.65 6.03 -4.63
C SER A 121 2.40 7.34 -5.37
N SER A 122 3.37 7.85 -6.13
CA SER A 122 3.23 9.07 -6.94
C SER A 122 2.76 8.78 -8.37
N SER A 123 2.75 7.51 -8.78
CA SER A 123 2.37 7.05 -10.13
C SER A 123 1.05 6.27 -10.16
N GLN A 124 0.35 6.22 -9.04
CA GLN A 124 -0.99 5.67 -8.89
C GLN A 124 -1.75 6.52 -7.84
N TYR A 125 -3.07 6.41 -7.76
CA TYR A 125 -3.85 7.17 -6.77
C TYR A 125 -4.20 6.36 -5.50
N GLY A 126 -3.94 5.06 -5.50
CA GLY A 126 -4.23 4.16 -4.38
C GLY A 126 -3.01 3.76 -3.56
N GLY A 127 -3.26 2.89 -2.58
CA GLY A 127 -2.22 2.36 -1.69
C GLY A 127 -1.30 1.34 -2.37
N CYS A 128 -0.06 1.25 -1.90
CA CYS A 128 0.87 0.20 -2.30
C CYS A 128 1.18 -0.75 -1.14
N THR A 129 1.62 -1.96 -1.47
CA THR A 129 1.96 -2.98 -0.47
C THR A 129 3.28 -3.65 -0.83
N ILE A 130 4.12 -3.86 0.18
CA ILE A 130 5.25 -4.79 0.12
C ILE A 130 4.80 -6.07 0.82
N ASP A 131 4.66 -7.15 0.07
CA ASP A 131 4.36 -8.46 0.64
C ASP A 131 5.65 -9.14 1.14
N ARG A 132 5.52 -9.98 2.18
CA ARG A 132 6.62 -10.77 2.75
C ARG A 132 7.89 -9.95 3.04
N VAL A 133 7.74 -8.76 3.60
CA VAL A 133 8.88 -7.83 3.80
C VAL A 133 9.95 -8.41 4.74
N ASP A 134 9.56 -9.32 5.63
CA ASP A 134 10.47 -10.07 6.50
C ASP A 134 11.44 -10.96 5.71
N GLU A 135 10.93 -11.73 4.77
CA GLU A 135 11.73 -12.60 3.89
C GLU A 135 12.51 -11.80 2.84
N LEU A 136 11.93 -10.70 2.35
CA LEU A 136 12.60 -9.81 1.43
C LEU A 136 13.85 -9.19 2.06
N LEU A 137 13.71 -8.64 3.27
CA LEU A 137 14.83 -7.99 3.96
C LEU A 137 15.83 -8.97 4.58
N SER A 138 15.40 -10.20 4.93
CA SER A 138 16.31 -11.24 5.42
C SER A 138 17.35 -11.62 4.36
N THR A 139 16.94 -11.68 3.08
CA THR A 139 17.84 -11.88 1.92
C THR A 139 18.99 -10.87 1.91
N TYR A 140 18.72 -9.61 2.24
CA TYR A 140 19.75 -8.57 2.25
C TYR A 140 20.55 -8.51 3.56
N ALA A 141 19.98 -9.00 4.66
CA ALA A 141 20.69 -9.15 5.93
C ALA A 141 21.77 -10.25 5.87
N GLU A 142 21.65 -11.25 4.98
CA GLU A 142 22.71 -12.24 4.75
C GLU A 142 24.02 -11.59 4.27
N TYR A 143 23.94 -10.51 3.49
CA TYR A 143 25.15 -9.76 3.09
C TYR A 143 25.80 -9.06 4.29
N ASN A 144 25.00 -8.53 5.24
CA ASN A 144 25.54 -8.00 6.50
C ASN A 144 26.24 -9.12 7.28
N LYS A 145 25.62 -10.30 7.37
CA LYS A 145 26.17 -11.46 8.09
C LYS A 145 27.54 -11.85 7.54
N ALA A 146 27.66 -11.99 6.23
CA ALA A 146 28.93 -12.31 5.58
C ALA A 146 30.03 -11.26 5.89
N LYS A 147 29.70 -9.97 5.80
CA LYS A 147 30.63 -8.86 6.11
C LYS A 147 31.06 -8.86 7.58
N HIS A 148 30.13 -9.12 8.50
CA HIS A 148 30.43 -9.17 9.93
C HIS A 148 31.28 -10.38 10.28
N ILE A 149 31.06 -11.54 9.66
CA ILE A 149 31.91 -12.73 9.84
C ILE A 149 33.33 -12.46 9.35
N GLU A 150 33.48 -11.85 8.16
CA GLU A 150 34.79 -11.49 7.62
C GLU A 150 35.54 -10.54 8.54
N THR A 151 34.86 -9.52 9.04
CA THR A 151 35.41 -8.55 10.01
C THR A 151 35.77 -9.23 11.33
N ALA A 152 34.87 -10.07 11.86
CA ALA A 152 35.07 -10.74 13.14
C ALA A 152 36.27 -11.67 13.13
N ARG A 153 36.53 -12.38 12.02
CA ARG A 153 37.72 -13.24 11.88
C ARG A 153 39.06 -12.50 12.02
N GLN A 154 39.06 -11.19 11.80
CA GLN A 154 40.27 -10.36 11.89
C GLN A 154 40.46 -9.75 13.28
N PHE A 155 39.37 -9.46 14.00
CA PHE A 155 39.41 -8.60 15.20
C PHE A 155 38.75 -9.20 16.45
N VAL A 156 38.04 -10.32 16.34
CA VAL A 156 37.28 -10.96 17.41
C VAL A 156 37.84 -12.36 17.65
N LYS A 157 37.88 -12.79 18.91
CA LYS A 157 38.34 -14.14 19.26
C LYS A 157 37.39 -15.19 18.66
N PRO A 158 37.89 -16.33 18.17
CA PRO A 158 37.06 -17.36 17.52
C PRO A 158 35.80 -17.75 18.30
N GLU A 159 35.91 -17.87 19.62
CA GLU A 159 34.80 -18.23 20.53
C GLU A 159 33.71 -17.16 20.64
N ASP A 160 34.01 -15.89 20.33
CA ASP A 160 33.09 -14.76 20.47
C ASP A 160 32.49 -14.30 19.12
N ILE A 161 32.90 -14.91 18.00
CA ILE A 161 32.50 -14.48 16.64
C ILE A 161 30.99 -14.56 16.45
N GLU A 162 30.37 -15.68 16.85
CA GLU A 162 28.92 -15.87 16.66
C GLU A 162 28.11 -14.82 17.42
N VAL A 163 28.49 -14.55 18.67
CA VAL A 163 27.84 -13.54 19.52
C VAL A 163 28.02 -12.14 18.93
N PHE A 164 29.23 -11.81 18.46
CA PHE A 164 29.49 -10.52 17.80
C PHE A 164 28.62 -10.34 16.55
N VAL A 165 28.58 -11.34 15.67
CA VAL A 165 27.82 -11.29 14.42
C VAL A 165 26.33 -11.14 14.71
N ASP A 166 25.79 -11.90 15.67
CA ASP A 166 24.39 -11.82 16.08
C ASP A 166 24.01 -10.42 16.59
N GLN A 167 24.85 -9.82 17.45
CA GLN A 167 24.63 -8.48 17.99
C GLN A 167 24.63 -7.42 16.88
N GLN A 168 25.58 -7.51 15.94
CA GLN A 168 25.68 -6.56 14.85
C GLN A 168 24.53 -6.70 13.85
N LEU A 169 24.12 -7.93 13.52
CA LEU A 169 22.95 -8.17 12.69
C LEU A 169 21.68 -7.63 13.32
N THR A 170 21.48 -7.90 14.61
CA THR A 170 20.31 -7.42 15.35
C THR A 170 20.25 -5.89 15.36
N ARG A 171 21.41 -5.24 15.51
CA ARG A 171 21.51 -3.77 15.41
C ARG A 171 21.23 -3.26 14.01
N ASP A 172 21.86 -3.84 12.99
CA ASP A 172 21.72 -3.42 11.60
C ASP A 172 20.26 -3.51 11.11
N ILE A 173 19.58 -4.62 11.41
CA ILE A 173 18.18 -4.83 11.06
C ILE A 173 17.29 -3.82 11.81
N LYS A 174 17.54 -3.61 13.11
CA LYS A 174 16.80 -2.64 13.90
C LYS A 174 16.94 -1.23 13.33
N ASP A 175 18.16 -0.80 13.05
CA ASP A 175 18.45 0.54 12.54
C ASP A 175 17.84 0.72 11.12
N ALA A 176 17.88 -0.32 10.27
CA ALA A 176 17.24 -0.31 8.96
C ALA A 176 15.71 -0.15 9.05
N ILE A 177 15.06 -0.90 9.93
CA ILE A 177 13.59 -0.84 10.10
C ILE A 177 13.16 0.45 10.79
N GLU A 178 13.93 0.97 11.74
CA GLU A 178 13.67 2.29 12.33
C GLU A 178 13.79 3.40 11.27
N SER A 179 14.81 3.34 10.40
CA SER A 179 14.94 4.26 9.27
C SER A 179 13.75 4.14 8.30
N LEU A 180 13.37 2.91 7.92
CA LEU A 180 12.22 2.65 7.05
C LEU A 180 10.93 3.28 7.59
N GLU A 181 10.60 3.06 8.88
CA GLU A 181 9.40 3.63 9.49
C GLU A 181 9.47 5.16 9.53
N TYR A 182 10.63 5.73 9.86
CA TYR A 182 10.79 7.18 9.93
C TYR A 182 10.68 7.82 8.54
N GLU A 183 11.40 7.30 7.56
CA GLU A 183 11.43 7.81 6.20
C GLU A 183 10.04 7.77 5.56
N ILE A 184 9.30 6.66 5.69
CA ILE A 184 7.91 6.56 5.22
C ILE A 184 7.07 7.72 5.76
N ASN A 185 7.22 8.10 7.04
CA ASN A 185 6.43 9.16 7.67
C ASN A 185 6.97 10.58 7.42
N THR A 186 8.17 10.73 6.87
CA THR A 186 8.76 12.05 6.55
C THR A 186 8.76 12.38 5.06
N LEU A 187 8.56 11.38 4.20
CA LEU A 187 8.50 11.57 2.76
C LEU A 187 7.11 11.98 2.32
N TYR A 188 7.05 12.83 1.29
CA TYR A 188 5.82 13.25 0.65
C TYR A 188 5.79 12.76 -0.79
N THR A 189 4.62 12.30 -1.21
CA THR A 189 4.34 11.91 -2.60
C THR A 189 3.91 13.14 -3.43
N SER A 190 3.67 12.95 -4.72
CA SER A 190 3.26 14.02 -5.64
C SER A 190 2.03 14.81 -5.17
N ASN A 191 1.12 14.17 -4.41
CA ASN A 191 -0.10 14.78 -3.90
C ASN A 191 0.08 15.54 -2.56
N GLY A 192 1.32 15.60 -2.04
CA GLY A 192 1.61 16.29 -0.78
C GLY A 192 1.25 15.51 0.48
N GLN A 193 1.06 14.19 0.39
CA GLN A 193 0.78 13.32 1.53
C GLN A 193 1.87 12.27 1.74
N THR A 194 1.96 11.80 2.98
CA THR A 194 2.66 10.55 3.34
C THR A 194 2.13 9.41 2.46
N PRO A 195 3.00 8.55 1.90
CA PRO A 195 2.58 7.44 1.06
C PRO A 195 1.64 6.50 1.83
N PHE A 196 0.54 6.13 1.19
CA PHE A 196 -0.30 5.05 1.69
C PHE A 196 0.41 3.72 1.40
N VAL A 197 1.05 3.14 2.43
CA VAL A 197 1.78 1.89 2.28
C VAL A 197 1.42 0.87 3.35
N THR A 198 1.35 -0.39 2.95
CA THR A 198 1.17 -1.56 3.82
C THR A 198 2.38 -2.49 3.74
N LEU A 199 2.82 -3.02 4.88
CA LEU A 199 3.85 -4.05 4.97
C LEU A 199 3.22 -5.35 5.46
N GLY A 200 3.27 -6.40 4.62
CA GLY A 200 2.88 -7.77 4.97
C GLY A 200 4.08 -8.57 5.49
N PHE A 201 3.92 -9.26 6.61
CA PHE A 201 4.97 -10.12 7.21
C PHE A 201 4.39 -11.20 8.12
N GLY A 202 5.25 -12.05 8.67
CA GLY A 202 4.93 -13.02 9.73
C GLY A 202 5.07 -14.47 9.32
N LEU A 203 5.43 -14.74 8.07
CA LEU A 203 5.58 -16.09 7.52
C LEU A 203 7.03 -16.56 7.43
N GLY A 204 8.01 -15.66 7.60
CA GLY A 204 9.41 -16.03 7.58
C GLY A 204 9.81 -16.88 8.79
N GLU A 205 10.45 -18.01 8.54
CA GLU A 205 10.83 -19.02 9.54
C GLU A 205 12.30 -18.88 9.98
N ASP A 206 13.15 -18.38 9.09
CA ASP A 206 14.58 -18.24 9.35
C ASP A 206 14.88 -17.16 10.40
N GLU A 207 16.07 -17.25 10.98
CA GLU A 207 16.52 -16.37 12.06
C GLU A 207 16.51 -14.89 11.68
N LEU A 208 16.90 -14.55 10.45
CA LEU A 208 16.97 -13.17 9.98
C LEU A 208 15.57 -12.62 9.73
N SER A 209 14.67 -13.38 9.12
CA SER A 209 13.26 -13.00 8.97
C SER A 209 12.61 -12.77 10.33
N ARG A 210 12.84 -13.66 11.31
CA ARG A 210 12.38 -13.47 12.69
C ARG A 210 12.91 -12.17 13.31
N LYS A 211 14.19 -11.83 13.12
CA LYS A 211 14.77 -10.55 13.56
C LYS A 211 14.11 -9.35 12.88
N VAL A 212 13.79 -9.43 11.59
CA VAL A 212 13.06 -8.38 10.86
C VAL A 212 11.65 -8.21 11.44
N GLN A 213 10.89 -9.30 11.63
CA GLN A 213 9.56 -9.25 12.24
C GLN A 213 9.60 -8.61 13.64
N GLN A 214 10.56 -9.02 14.48
CA GLN A 214 10.74 -8.43 15.81
C GLN A 214 11.13 -6.95 15.74
N ALA A 215 11.98 -6.55 14.79
CA ALA A 215 12.37 -5.15 14.60
C ALA A 215 11.17 -4.29 14.18
N ILE A 216 10.33 -4.75 13.25
CA ILE A 216 9.11 -4.06 12.82
C ILE A 216 8.20 -3.79 14.02
N LEU A 217 7.91 -4.83 14.80
CA LEU A 217 7.00 -4.73 15.94
C LEU A 217 7.58 -3.87 17.07
N LYS A 218 8.87 -4.04 17.39
CA LYS A 218 9.55 -3.25 18.45
C LYS A 218 9.65 -1.77 18.08
N THR A 219 9.94 -1.46 16.82
CA THR A 219 9.97 -0.08 16.31
C THR A 219 8.58 0.55 16.42
N ARG A 220 7.53 -0.15 15.99
CA ARG A 220 6.15 0.33 16.13
C ARG A 220 5.77 0.55 17.59
N ILE A 221 6.06 -0.40 18.48
CA ILE A 221 5.82 -0.27 19.93
C ILE A 221 6.51 0.97 20.50
N LYS A 222 7.80 1.17 20.16
CA LYS A 222 8.60 2.33 20.57
C LYS A 222 7.89 3.63 20.19
N GLY A 223 7.30 3.70 19.00
CA GLY A 223 6.54 4.84 18.50
C GLY A 223 7.42 5.91 17.86
N LEU A 224 6.76 6.75 17.05
CA LEU A 224 7.42 7.68 16.13
C LEU A 224 7.78 9.00 16.82
N GLY A 225 8.97 9.51 16.50
CA GLY A 225 9.41 10.85 16.90
C GLY A 225 9.71 11.01 18.39
N LYS A 226 9.88 12.27 18.81
CA LYS A 226 10.20 12.63 20.20
C LYS A 226 9.09 12.20 21.17
N ASP A 227 7.84 12.43 20.79
CA ASP A 227 6.68 12.21 21.64
C ASP A 227 6.15 10.77 21.56
N ARG A 228 6.84 9.90 20.80
CA ARG A 228 6.51 8.48 20.66
C ARG A 228 5.06 8.26 20.25
N ILE A 229 4.59 9.05 19.28
CA ILE A 229 3.22 8.97 18.78
C ILE A 229 2.99 7.67 18.02
N THR A 230 1.72 7.27 17.89
CA THR A 230 1.35 6.14 17.03
C THR A 230 1.37 6.60 15.58
N ALA A 231 2.29 6.03 14.80
CA ALA A 231 2.36 6.33 13.38
C ALA A 231 1.12 5.78 12.65
N ILE A 232 0.64 6.51 11.64
CA ILE A 232 -0.49 6.08 10.80
C ILE A 232 -0.01 5.07 9.76
N PHE A 233 1.18 5.29 9.18
CA PHE A 233 1.81 4.43 8.19
C PHE A 233 3.21 3.95 8.63
N PRO A 234 3.78 2.91 8.00
CA PRO A 234 3.07 1.91 7.20
C PRO A 234 1.96 1.21 8.01
N LYS A 235 0.92 0.74 7.32
CA LYS A 235 0.06 -0.29 7.91
C LYS A 235 0.89 -1.56 8.09
N LEU A 236 0.67 -2.26 9.19
CA LEU A 236 1.33 -3.54 9.44
C LEU A 236 0.27 -4.65 9.36
N VAL A 237 0.50 -5.65 8.50
CA VAL A 237 -0.36 -6.82 8.36
C VAL A 237 0.44 -8.06 8.74
N PHE A 238 0.15 -8.61 9.92
CA PHE A 238 0.80 -9.79 10.45
C PHE A 238 0.00 -11.05 10.11
N SER A 239 0.65 -11.97 9.43
CA SER A 239 0.03 -13.20 8.95
C SER A 239 0.12 -14.29 10.00
N ILE A 240 -1.02 -14.87 10.37
CA ILE A 240 -1.08 -15.97 11.34
C ILE A 240 -1.31 -17.30 10.63
N LYS A 241 -0.46 -18.30 10.91
CA LYS A 241 -0.46 -19.63 10.28
C LYS A 241 -0.23 -20.71 11.34
N LYS A 242 -1.02 -21.78 11.29
CA LYS A 242 -0.86 -22.96 12.16
C LYS A 242 0.46 -23.66 11.88
N GLY A 243 1.13 -24.13 12.94
CA GLY A 243 2.45 -24.77 12.82
C GLY A 243 3.59 -23.78 12.68
N LEU A 244 3.31 -22.47 12.73
CA LEU A 244 4.32 -21.41 12.56
C LEU A 244 4.26 -20.37 13.68
N ASN A 245 3.12 -19.71 13.88
CA ASN A 245 3.00 -18.65 14.87
C ASN A 245 1.65 -18.63 15.60
N PHE A 246 0.79 -19.63 15.38
CA PHE A 246 -0.57 -19.64 15.89
C PHE A 246 -0.68 -20.12 17.34
N ALA A 247 0.00 -21.22 17.70
CA ALA A 247 -0.11 -21.92 18.97
C ALA A 247 1.19 -21.87 19.81
N PRO A 248 1.16 -22.02 21.15
CA PRO A 248 2.34 -21.92 22.02
C PRO A 248 3.54 -22.78 21.64
N GLU A 249 3.30 -23.92 21.02
CA GLU A 249 4.29 -24.87 20.52
C GLU A 249 4.93 -24.46 19.19
N ASP A 250 4.34 -23.48 18.49
CA ASP A 250 4.80 -23.05 17.17
C ASP A 250 6.09 -22.18 17.30
N PRO A 251 7.04 -22.30 16.35
CA PRO A 251 8.37 -21.69 16.45
C PRO A 251 8.37 -20.16 16.57
N ASN A 252 7.39 -19.48 15.97
CA ASN A 252 7.24 -18.02 15.97
C ASN A 252 6.10 -17.55 16.90
N TYR A 253 5.67 -18.38 17.87
CA TYR A 253 4.66 -17.95 18.83
C TYR A 253 5.09 -16.75 19.68
N ASP A 254 6.38 -16.64 19.99
CA ASP A 254 6.98 -15.49 20.65
C ASP A 254 6.74 -14.20 19.87
N ILE A 255 6.83 -14.26 18.54
CA ILE A 255 6.56 -13.12 17.66
C ILE A 255 5.06 -12.79 17.64
N LYS A 256 4.17 -13.79 17.67
CA LYS A 256 2.72 -13.53 17.85
C LYS A 256 2.45 -12.79 19.15
N GLN A 257 3.09 -13.16 20.27
CA GLN A 257 2.92 -12.43 21.54
C GLN A 257 3.38 -10.97 21.41
N LEU A 258 4.50 -10.74 20.73
CA LEU A 258 4.98 -9.38 20.44
C LEU A 258 4.02 -8.61 19.51
N ALA A 259 3.40 -9.28 18.53
CA ALA A 259 2.41 -8.68 17.66
C ALA A 259 1.14 -8.26 18.42
N LEU A 260 0.69 -9.08 19.38
CA LEU A 260 -0.41 -8.74 20.28
C LEU A 260 -0.06 -7.54 21.20
N GLU A 261 1.16 -7.51 21.75
CA GLU A 261 1.62 -6.34 22.50
C GLU A 261 1.61 -5.07 21.65
N CYS A 262 2.09 -5.17 20.41
CA CYS A 262 2.11 -4.08 19.47
C CYS A 262 0.70 -3.55 19.18
N SER A 263 -0.26 -4.42 18.85
CA SER A 263 -1.63 -4.01 18.53
C SER A 263 -2.34 -3.34 19.72
N MET A 264 -2.12 -3.84 20.93
CA MET A 264 -2.66 -3.21 22.15
C MET A 264 -2.12 -1.79 22.38
N LYS A 265 -0.88 -1.51 21.98
CA LYS A 265 -0.26 -0.19 22.19
C LYS A 265 -0.45 0.76 21.01
N ARG A 266 -0.57 0.24 19.78
CA ARG A 266 -0.40 1.00 18.53
C ARG A 266 -1.42 0.67 17.45
N MET A 267 -2.51 -0.03 17.79
CA MET A 267 -3.55 -0.55 16.88
C MET A 267 -3.04 -1.66 15.95
N TYR A 268 -2.01 -1.37 15.16
CA TYR A 268 -1.35 -2.33 14.28
C TYR A 268 -0.42 -3.28 15.05
N PRO A 269 -0.19 -4.51 14.54
CA PRO A 269 -0.61 -5.02 13.24
C PRO A 269 -2.06 -5.52 13.17
N ASP A 270 -2.67 -5.36 12.00
CA ASP A 270 -3.86 -6.13 11.61
C ASP A 270 -3.46 -7.60 11.42
N ILE A 271 -4.38 -8.52 11.68
CA ILE A 271 -4.11 -9.97 11.58
C ILE A 271 -4.73 -10.55 10.30
N LEU A 272 -3.93 -11.27 9.52
CA LEU A 272 -4.36 -11.99 8.33
C LEU A 272 -4.27 -13.50 8.54
N ASN A 273 -5.40 -14.22 8.45
CA ASN A 273 -5.42 -15.67 8.61
C ASN A 273 -4.94 -16.38 7.33
N TYR A 274 -3.78 -17.04 7.40
CA TYR A 274 -3.18 -17.71 6.24
C TYR A 274 -4.12 -18.74 5.59
N ASP A 275 -4.62 -19.69 6.38
CA ASP A 275 -5.42 -20.82 5.90
C ASP A 275 -6.69 -20.32 5.20
N LYS A 276 -7.37 -19.32 5.78
CA LYS A 276 -8.60 -18.75 5.21
C LYS A 276 -8.35 -17.88 3.99
N THR A 277 -7.23 -17.15 3.94
CA THR A 277 -6.84 -16.40 2.75
C THR A 277 -6.60 -17.36 1.57
N VAL A 278 -5.86 -18.45 1.79
CA VAL A 278 -5.63 -19.49 0.77
C VAL A 278 -6.94 -20.16 0.34
N GLU A 279 -7.82 -20.50 1.29
CA GLU A 279 -9.12 -21.10 1.00
C GLU A 279 -9.99 -20.21 0.09
N ILE A 280 -10.00 -18.90 0.32
CA ILE A 280 -10.86 -17.95 -0.41
C ILE A 280 -10.24 -17.52 -1.74
N LEU A 281 -8.93 -17.27 -1.77
CA LEU A 281 -8.26 -16.67 -2.93
C LEU A 281 -7.59 -17.69 -3.84
N GLY A 282 -7.28 -18.89 -3.33
CA GLY A 282 -6.56 -19.96 -4.02
C GLY A 282 -5.05 -19.98 -3.75
N ASP A 283 -4.52 -18.96 -3.07
CA ASP A 283 -3.12 -18.75 -2.72
C ASP A 283 -3.00 -17.67 -1.62
N PHE A 284 -1.78 -17.43 -1.14
CA PHE A 284 -1.53 -16.44 -0.10
C PHE A 284 -0.89 -15.17 -0.67
N LYS A 285 -1.37 -14.01 -0.21
CA LYS A 285 -0.77 -12.69 -0.44
C LYS A 285 -1.28 -11.67 0.58
N ALA A 286 -0.51 -10.61 0.82
CA ALA A 286 -1.00 -9.43 1.55
C ALA A 286 -2.05 -8.65 0.72
N PRO A 287 -2.93 -7.85 1.35
CA PRO A 287 -3.84 -6.98 0.62
C PRO A 287 -3.10 -5.83 -0.07
N MET A 288 -3.52 -5.44 -1.27
CA MET A 288 -3.11 -4.18 -1.89
C MET A 288 -3.75 -3.01 -1.14
N GLY A 289 -2.91 -2.07 -0.69
CA GLY A 289 -3.33 -0.92 0.11
C GLY A 289 -4.07 -1.35 1.38
N CYS A 290 -5.32 -0.93 1.54
CA CYS A 290 -6.12 -1.27 2.73
C CYS A 290 -6.47 -2.77 2.81
N ARG A 291 -7.10 -3.30 1.76
CA ARG A 291 -7.87 -4.58 1.79
C ARG A 291 -8.29 -5.10 0.41
N SER A 292 -7.67 -4.64 -0.67
CA SER A 292 -7.98 -5.17 -2.01
C SER A 292 -7.18 -6.44 -2.23
N PHE A 293 -7.85 -7.58 -2.35
CA PHE A 293 -7.19 -8.88 -2.56
C PHE A 293 -7.26 -9.29 -4.02
N LEU A 294 -6.12 -9.76 -4.53
CA LEU A 294 -6.04 -10.36 -5.86
C LEU A 294 -6.53 -11.81 -5.80
N PRO A 295 -7.32 -12.28 -6.77
CA PRO A 295 -7.53 -13.71 -6.94
C PRO A 295 -6.22 -14.40 -7.30
N ALA A 296 -6.09 -15.68 -6.98
CA ALA A 296 -5.03 -16.54 -7.49
C ALA A 296 -4.93 -16.42 -9.01
N TRP A 297 -3.70 -16.28 -9.49
CA TRP A 297 -3.39 -16.31 -10.90
C TRP A 297 -2.03 -16.98 -11.07
N GLN A 298 -1.91 -17.79 -12.11
CA GLN A 298 -0.68 -18.50 -12.43
C GLN A 298 -0.20 -18.07 -13.81
N ASN A 299 1.11 -17.91 -13.93
CA ASN A 299 1.76 -17.67 -15.23
C ASN A 299 1.73 -18.95 -16.10
N GLU A 300 2.25 -18.85 -17.32
CA GLU A 300 2.30 -19.98 -18.26
C GLU A 300 3.09 -21.20 -17.72
N SER A 301 4.01 -20.97 -16.77
CA SER A 301 4.80 -22.00 -16.08
C SER A 301 4.07 -22.65 -14.90
N GLY A 302 2.87 -22.17 -14.53
CA GLY A 302 2.10 -22.67 -13.39
C GLY A 302 2.48 -22.05 -12.04
N GLU A 303 3.31 -21.01 -12.03
CA GLU A 303 3.74 -20.33 -10.81
C GLU A 303 2.77 -19.21 -10.43
N TYR A 304 2.46 -19.08 -9.15
CA TYR A 304 1.60 -17.99 -8.67
C TYR A 304 2.31 -16.64 -8.80
N GLU A 305 1.66 -15.69 -9.48
CA GLU A 305 2.15 -14.32 -9.61
C GLU A 305 1.21 -13.38 -8.85
N ASN A 306 1.78 -12.69 -7.85
CA ASN A 306 1.07 -11.74 -7.00
C ASN A 306 1.75 -10.37 -7.02
N ASN A 307 3.06 -10.36 -6.75
CA ASN A 307 3.89 -9.17 -6.84
C ASN A 307 3.92 -8.65 -8.29
N GLY A 308 3.79 -7.33 -8.46
CA GLY A 308 3.68 -6.67 -9.76
C GLY A 308 2.24 -6.48 -10.27
N ARG A 309 1.26 -7.20 -9.73
CA ARG A 309 -0.16 -7.07 -10.11
C ARG A 309 -0.83 -5.89 -9.39
N CYS A 310 -1.89 -5.37 -10.01
CA CYS A 310 -2.61 -4.18 -9.53
C CYS A 310 -4.14 -4.29 -9.66
N ASN A 311 -4.83 -3.36 -9.00
CA ASN A 311 -6.25 -3.07 -9.18
C ASN A 311 -6.43 -1.84 -10.08
N LEU A 312 -7.43 -1.88 -10.97
CA LEU A 312 -7.66 -0.83 -11.96
C LEU A 312 -8.60 0.30 -11.49
N GLY A 313 -9.17 0.18 -10.30
CA GLY A 313 -10.05 1.16 -9.68
C GLY A 313 -11.37 0.59 -9.17
N VAL A 314 -12.17 1.47 -8.59
CA VAL A 314 -13.37 1.09 -7.82
C VAL A 314 -14.55 1.95 -8.26
N VAL A 315 -15.72 1.33 -8.37
CA VAL A 315 -17.02 2.00 -8.43
C VAL A 315 -17.89 1.36 -7.36
N THR A 316 -18.46 2.16 -6.47
CA THR A 316 -19.33 1.66 -5.39
C THR A 316 -20.80 1.87 -5.74
N LEU A 317 -21.63 0.87 -5.44
CA LEU A 317 -23.08 0.96 -5.55
C LEU A 317 -23.70 1.43 -4.23
N ASN A 318 -24.62 2.40 -4.29
CA ASN A 318 -25.34 2.87 -3.11
C ASN A 318 -26.55 1.97 -2.82
N LEU A 319 -26.33 0.83 -2.14
CA LEU A 319 -27.39 -0.10 -1.76
C LEU A 319 -28.49 0.52 -0.88
N PRO A 320 -28.18 1.35 0.15
CA PRO A 320 -29.21 2.04 0.92
C PRO A 320 -30.16 2.87 0.06
N ARG A 321 -29.63 3.56 -0.97
CA ARG A 321 -30.46 4.34 -1.90
C ARG A 321 -31.45 3.46 -2.67
N ILE A 322 -31.03 2.27 -3.12
CA ILE A 322 -31.91 1.30 -3.79
C ILE A 322 -33.06 0.90 -2.85
N ALA A 323 -32.72 0.59 -1.60
CA ALA A 323 -33.70 0.20 -0.58
C ALA A 323 -34.70 1.34 -0.31
N MET A 324 -34.24 2.58 -0.18
CA MET A 324 -35.11 3.75 0.02
C MET A 324 -36.07 3.97 -1.15
N GLU A 325 -35.57 3.91 -2.39
CA GLU A 325 -36.38 4.11 -3.60
C GLU A 325 -37.35 2.96 -3.91
N SER A 326 -37.07 1.78 -3.37
CA SER A 326 -37.96 0.63 -3.45
C SER A 326 -39.23 0.78 -2.60
N GLY A 327 -39.22 1.64 -1.56
CA GLY A 327 -40.37 1.84 -0.67
C GLY A 327 -40.82 0.58 0.08
N GLY A 328 -39.93 -0.42 0.24
CA GLY A 328 -40.26 -1.72 0.84
C GLY A 328 -40.73 -2.79 -0.14
N ASP A 329 -40.90 -2.46 -1.42
CA ASP A 329 -41.22 -3.41 -2.48
C ASP A 329 -39.94 -4.16 -2.94
N LYS A 330 -39.90 -5.48 -2.70
CA LYS A 330 -38.76 -6.33 -3.05
C LYS A 330 -38.57 -6.49 -4.55
N ASP A 331 -39.65 -6.57 -5.33
CA ASP A 331 -39.54 -6.73 -6.78
C ASP A 331 -38.98 -5.46 -7.39
N ARG A 332 -39.44 -4.30 -6.90
CA ARG A 332 -38.88 -3.00 -7.26
C ARG A 332 -37.42 -2.86 -6.85
N PHE A 333 -37.03 -3.34 -5.68
CA PHE A 333 -35.63 -3.33 -5.23
C PHE A 333 -34.72 -4.04 -6.25
N TRP A 334 -35.08 -5.25 -6.66
CA TRP A 334 -34.28 -6.03 -7.62
C TRP A 334 -34.26 -5.38 -9.01
N GLN A 335 -35.38 -4.81 -9.46
CA GLN A 335 -35.40 -4.05 -10.71
C GLN A 335 -34.42 -2.86 -10.70
N LEU A 336 -34.42 -2.07 -9.62
CA LEU A 336 -33.51 -0.92 -9.45
C LEU A 336 -32.05 -1.38 -9.31
N PHE A 337 -31.82 -2.48 -8.59
CA PHE A 337 -30.51 -3.10 -8.46
C PHE A 337 -29.95 -3.49 -9.83
N ASP A 338 -30.70 -4.25 -10.63
CA ASP A 338 -30.26 -4.68 -11.95
C ASP A 338 -30.01 -3.51 -12.91
N GLN A 339 -30.82 -2.45 -12.82
CA GLN A 339 -30.61 -1.24 -13.59
C GLN A 339 -29.29 -0.55 -13.23
N ARG A 340 -29.01 -0.37 -11.94
CA ARG A 340 -27.77 0.29 -11.47
C ARG A 340 -26.53 -0.59 -11.65
N MET A 341 -26.67 -1.91 -11.61
CA MET A 341 -25.59 -2.84 -11.94
C MET A 341 -25.11 -2.69 -13.38
N LYS A 342 -26.00 -2.40 -14.34
CA LYS A 342 -25.60 -2.10 -15.72
C LYS A 342 -24.77 -0.82 -15.80
N VAL A 343 -25.19 0.24 -15.10
CA VAL A 343 -24.41 1.49 -15.04
C VAL A 343 -23.03 1.26 -14.41
N LEU A 344 -22.97 0.45 -13.35
CA LEU A 344 -21.72 0.12 -12.68
C LEU A 344 -20.78 -0.71 -13.57
N HIS A 345 -21.32 -1.65 -14.34
CA HIS A 345 -20.59 -2.38 -15.37
C HIS A 345 -20.00 -1.41 -16.42
N ASP A 346 -20.81 -0.50 -16.96
CA ASP A 346 -20.37 0.44 -18.00
C ASP A 346 -19.30 1.40 -17.46
N ALA A 347 -19.42 1.83 -16.20
CA ALA A 347 -18.42 2.64 -15.52
C ALA A 347 -17.07 1.91 -15.37
N LEU A 348 -17.09 0.63 -15.00
CA LEU A 348 -15.88 -0.19 -14.86
C LEU A 348 -15.24 -0.52 -16.21
N VAL A 349 -16.04 -0.85 -17.24
CA VAL A 349 -15.53 -1.07 -18.60
C VAL A 349 -14.89 0.20 -19.14
N TYR A 350 -15.54 1.35 -18.98
CA TYR A 350 -14.96 2.64 -19.39
C TYR A 350 -13.60 2.89 -18.72
N ARG A 351 -13.50 2.64 -17.42
CA ARG A 351 -12.24 2.73 -16.66
C ARG A 351 -11.16 1.81 -17.22
N ILE A 352 -11.49 0.56 -17.52
CA ILE A 352 -10.54 -0.40 -18.15
C ILE A 352 -10.05 0.13 -19.50
N GLU A 353 -10.97 0.60 -20.36
CA GLU A 353 -10.60 1.17 -21.66
C GLU A 353 -9.72 2.41 -21.53
N ARG A 354 -9.91 3.21 -20.47
CA ARG A 354 -9.05 4.35 -20.18
C ARG A 354 -7.66 3.91 -19.71
N VAL A 355 -7.56 2.93 -18.80
CA VAL A 355 -6.26 2.41 -18.33
C VAL A 355 -5.44 1.81 -19.47
N LYS A 356 -6.07 1.14 -20.46
CA LYS A 356 -5.39 0.60 -21.65
C LYS A 356 -4.63 1.65 -22.47
N GLN A 357 -4.91 2.94 -22.26
CA GLN A 357 -4.24 4.04 -22.95
C GLN A 357 -2.95 4.48 -22.24
N ALA A 358 -2.67 3.97 -21.05
CA ALA A 358 -1.39 4.18 -20.37
C ALA A 358 -0.26 3.53 -21.17
N ILE A 359 0.86 4.24 -21.27
CA ILE A 359 2.11 3.73 -21.82
C ILE A 359 3.18 3.70 -20.72
N PRO A 360 4.20 2.83 -20.82
CA PRO A 360 5.25 2.72 -19.78
C PRO A 360 5.85 4.07 -19.38
N ASN A 361 6.09 4.98 -20.34
CA ASN A 361 6.63 6.31 -20.07
C ASN A 361 5.76 7.21 -19.16
N ASN A 362 4.49 6.86 -18.92
CA ASN A 362 3.65 7.60 -17.97
C ASN A 362 4.01 7.31 -16.51
N ALA A 363 4.56 6.12 -16.24
CA ALA A 363 4.98 5.64 -14.92
C ALA A 363 6.16 4.66 -15.12
N PRO A 364 7.35 5.18 -15.46
CA PRO A 364 8.51 4.38 -15.88
C PRO A 364 9.13 3.54 -14.78
#